data_AF-A0AAN4SWN4-F1
#
_entry.id   AF-A0AAN4SWN4-F1
#
_cell.length_a   1.000
_cell.length_b   1.000
_cell.length_c   1.000
_cell.angle_alpha   90.00
_cell.angle_beta   90.00
_cell.angle_gamma   90.00
#
_symmetry.space_group_name_H-M   'P 1'
#
loop_
_entity.id
_entity.type
_entity.pdbx_description
1 polymer ?
#
loop_
_entity_poly.entity_id
_entity_poly.type
_entity_poly.pdbx_seq_one_letter_code
_entity_poly.pdbx_strand_id
1 'polypeptide(L)'
;MEAAPFDAPDVEELLREWLDDDQRAILLENGQLDFAVSLTENQRLRGSAFAQRQGISLALRLLPSHCPQLEQLGAPPVLPELLKSENGLILVTGRRGVENLPRWRRWLVISINMLMRIF
;
A
#
# COMPACT_ATOMS: atom_id res chain seq x y z
N MET A 1 9.60 -2.31 26.49
CA MET A 1 9.64 -1.42 25.32
C MET A 1 10.68 -0.37 25.64
N GLU A 2 11.85 -0.50 25.04
CA GLU A 2 12.93 0.47 25.22
C GLU A 2 12.58 1.72 24.41
N ALA A 3 12.58 2.88 25.06
CA ALA A 3 12.24 4.13 24.39
C ALA A 3 13.33 4.45 23.38
N ALA A 4 12.93 4.85 22.17
CA ALA A 4 13.87 5.24 21.14
C ALA A 4 14.73 6.42 21.63
N PRO A 5 16.02 6.51 21.23
CA PRO A 5 16.95 7.55 21.69
C PRO A 5 16.67 8.94 21.05
N PHE A 6 15.49 9.12 20.45
CA PHE A 6 15.04 10.34 19.80
C PHE A 6 13.62 10.68 20.28
N ASP A 7 13.32 11.98 20.31
CA ASP A 7 11.99 12.45 20.65
C ASP A 7 10.96 11.90 19.66
N ALA A 8 9.79 11.53 20.18
CA ALA A 8 8.71 11.06 19.32
C ALA A 8 8.37 12.17 18.31
N PRO A 9 8.37 11.86 17.00
CA PRO A 9 8.04 12.86 16.00
C PRO A 9 6.59 13.33 16.19
N ASP A 10 6.35 14.62 15.99
CA ASP A 10 5.00 15.18 16.05
C ASP A 10 4.20 14.68 14.83
N VAL A 11 3.27 13.76 15.11
CA VAL A 11 2.43 13.15 14.08
C VAL A 11 1.50 14.18 13.44
N GLU A 12 1.05 15.19 14.19
CA GLU A 12 0.17 16.23 13.66
C GLU A 12 0.90 17.16 12.70
N GLU A 13 2.16 17.48 12.99
CA GLU A 13 3.01 18.27 12.10
C GLU A 13 3.29 17.51 10.80
N LEU A 14 3.66 16.23 10.89
CA LEU A 14 3.87 15.37 9.70
C LEU A 14 2.62 15.27 8.83
N LEU A 15 1.45 15.06 9.45
CA LEU A 15 0.19 14.99 8.72
C LEU A 15 -0.19 16.33 8.09
N ARG A 16 0.18 17.45 8.69
CA ARG A 16 -0.03 18.78 8.11
C ARG A 16 0.82 19.00 6.86
N GLU A 17 2.04 18.48 6.83
CA GLU A 17 2.90 18.56 5.64
C GLU A 17 2.46 17.60 4.54
N TRP A 18 1.95 16.41 4.89
CA TRP A 18 1.68 15.35 3.92
C TRP A 18 0.25 15.34 3.39
N LEU A 19 -0.73 15.87 4.13
CA LEU A 19 -2.14 15.86 3.77
C LEU A 19 -2.62 17.23 3.29
N ASP A 20 -3.38 17.22 2.20
CA ASP A 20 -4.15 18.39 1.76
C ASP A 20 -5.34 18.70 2.69
N ASP A 21 -5.95 19.87 2.51
CA ASP A 21 -7.01 20.37 3.38
C ASP A 21 -8.23 19.45 3.41
N ASP A 22 -8.58 18.86 2.26
CA ASP A 22 -9.71 17.95 2.11
C ASP A 22 -9.44 16.63 2.85
N GLN A 23 -8.24 16.07 2.70
CA GLN A 23 -7.78 14.87 3.40
C GLN A 23 -7.77 15.07 4.92
N ARG A 24 -7.34 16.25 5.40
CA ARG A 24 -7.40 16.57 6.83
C ARG A 24 -8.84 16.68 7.33
N ALA A 25 -9.74 17.29 6.55
CA ALA A 25 -11.15 17.34 6.88
C ALA A 25 -11.76 15.93 6.99
N ILE A 26 -11.43 15.04 6.04
CA ILE A 26 -11.85 13.63 6.06
C ILE A 26 -11.31 12.92 7.30
N LEU A 27 -10.05 13.15 7.68
CA LEU A 27 -9.45 12.54 8.87
C LEU A 27 -10.15 13.02 10.16
N LEU A 28 -10.52 14.29 10.24
CA LEU A 28 -11.23 14.86 11.39
C LEU A 28 -12.68 14.35 11.48
N GLU A 29 -13.36 14.21 10.35
CA GLU A 29 -14.75 13.74 10.29
C GLU A 29 -14.86 12.23 10.53
N ASN A 30 -14.05 11.43 9.85
CA ASN A 30 -14.13 9.97 9.90
C ASN A 30 -13.23 9.34 10.96
N GLY A 31 -12.32 10.11 11.56
CA GLY A 31 -11.32 9.62 12.51
C GLY A 31 -10.27 8.70 11.89
N GLN A 32 -10.26 8.51 10.57
CA GLN A 32 -9.27 7.72 9.85
C GLN A 32 -9.12 8.16 8.40
N LEU A 33 -7.92 8.01 7.85
CA LEU A 33 -7.60 8.27 6.46
C LEU A 33 -6.48 7.35 5.97
N ASP A 34 -6.70 6.70 4.84
CA ASP A 34 -5.66 6.02 4.07
C ASP A 34 -5.17 6.96 2.95
N PHE A 35 -3.87 7.20 2.89
CA PHE A 35 -3.25 8.06 1.88
C PHE A 35 -1.94 7.45 1.35
N ALA A 36 -1.41 8.03 0.29
CA ALA A 36 -0.11 7.65 -0.25
C ALA A 36 0.75 8.90 -0.43
N VAL A 37 1.99 8.84 0.06
CA VAL A 37 2.98 9.91 -0.06
C VAL A 37 4.19 9.43 -0.84
N SER A 38 4.75 10.29 -1.67
CA SER A 38 5.98 10.03 -2.41
C SER A 38 7.10 10.85 -1.80
N LEU A 39 8.13 10.19 -1.29
CA LEU A 39 9.32 10.84 -0.77
C LEU A 39 10.32 11.15 -1.91
N THR A 40 11.28 12.03 -1.64
CA THR A 40 12.27 12.59 -2.58
C THR A 40 13.16 11.56 -3.28
N GLU A 41 13.18 10.30 -2.83
CA GLU A 41 14.00 9.21 -3.42
C GLU A 41 13.17 8.10 -4.07
N ASN A 42 12.07 8.43 -4.76
CA ASN A 42 11.22 7.45 -5.45
C ASN A 42 10.57 6.41 -4.51
N GLN A 43 10.66 6.64 -3.20
CA GLN A 43 10.10 5.76 -2.19
C GLN A 43 8.69 6.21 -1.90
N ARG A 44 7.74 5.36 -2.28
CA ARG A 44 6.32 5.60 -2.03
C ARG A 44 5.95 4.93 -0.71
N LEU A 45 5.19 5.62 0.10
CA LEU A 45 4.63 5.08 1.33
C LEU A 45 3.11 5.09 1.21
N ARG A 46 2.47 4.05 1.74
CA ARG A 46 1.06 4.09 2.11
C ARG A 46 0.99 4.43 3.58
N GLY A 47 0.39 5.57 3.89
CA GLY A 47 0.06 5.98 5.24
C GLY A 47 -1.38 5.64 5.58
N SER A 48 -1.59 5.23 6.82
CA SER A 48 -2.91 5.08 7.43
C SER A 48 -2.90 5.90 8.72
N ALA A 49 -3.56 7.05 8.71
CA ALA A 49 -3.75 7.89 9.89
C ALA A 49 -5.08 7.51 10.56
N PHE A 50 -5.10 7.44 11.88
CA PHE A 50 -6.31 7.14 12.64
C PHE A 50 -6.26 7.75 14.05
N ALA A 51 -7.39 8.25 14.52
CA ALA A 51 -7.55 8.76 15.87
C ALA A 51 -7.66 7.60 16.88
N GLN A 52 -6.88 7.68 17.94
CA GLN A 52 -6.93 6.78 19.09
C GLN A 52 -7.13 7.57 20.39
N ARG A 53 -7.35 6.88 21.50
CA ARG A 53 -7.59 7.50 22.83
C ARG A 53 -6.53 8.51 23.27
N GLN A 54 -5.29 8.37 22.80
CA GLN A 54 -4.16 9.22 23.19
C GLN A 54 -3.74 10.23 22.10
N GLY A 55 -4.57 10.44 21.07
CA GLY A 55 -4.28 11.34 19.96
C GLY A 55 -4.29 10.63 18.61
N ILE A 56 -3.67 11.22 17.59
CA ILE A 56 -3.59 10.62 16.25
C ILE A 56 -2.40 9.66 16.17
N SER A 57 -2.62 8.53 15.51
CA SER A 57 -1.59 7.55 15.16
C SER A 57 -1.44 7.41 13.66
N LEU A 58 -0.23 7.05 13.25
CA LEU A 58 0.14 6.89 11.85
C LEU A 58 0.84 5.55 11.64
N ALA A 59 0.29 4.72 10.75
CA ALA A 59 0.93 3.49 10.29
C ALA A 59 1.47 3.69 8.87
N LEU A 60 2.79 3.52 8.71
CA LEU A 60 3.47 3.66 7.42
C LEU A 60 3.89 2.30 6.88
N ARG A 61 3.64 2.09 5.59
CA ARG A 61 4.09 0.89 4.86
C ARG A 61 4.77 1.29 3.57
N LEU A 62 5.95 0.72 3.33
CA LEU A 62 6.66 0.86 2.07
C LEU A 62 5.84 0.29 0.93
N LEU A 63 5.52 1.15 -0.04
CA LEU A 63 5.06 0.73 -1.35
C LEU A 63 6.28 0.46 -2.22
N PRO A 64 6.35 -0.72 -2.85
CA PRO A 64 7.46 -1.04 -3.72
C PRO A 64 7.51 -0.07 -4.91
N SER A 65 8.71 0.44 -5.19
CA SER A 65 8.98 1.34 -6.32
C SER A 65 8.94 0.61 -7.67
N HIS A 66 9.29 -0.68 -7.68
CA HIS A 66 9.26 -1.53 -8.86
C HIS A 66 8.35 -2.74 -8.64
N CYS A 67 7.43 -2.97 -9.57
CA CYS A 67 6.69 -4.21 -9.69
C CYS A 67 7.55 -5.25 -10.45
N PRO A 68 8.01 -6.33 -9.80
CA PRO A 68 8.77 -7.38 -10.47
C PRO A 68 7.92 -8.07 -11.53
N GLN A 69 8.58 -8.60 -12.55
CA GLN A 69 7.91 -9.34 -13.62
C GLN A 69 7.37 -10.68 -13.08
N LEU A 70 6.30 -11.20 -13.70
CA LEU A 70 5.64 -12.44 -13.27
C LEU A 70 6.61 -13.62 -13.26
N GLU A 71 7.50 -13.67 -14.25
CA GLU A 71 8.54 -14.68 -14.42
C GLU A 71 9.50 -14.70 -13.23
N GLN A 72 9.91 -13.51 -12.75
CA GLN A 72 10.81 -13.35 -11.60
C GLN A 72 10.17 -13.78 -10.28
N LEU A 73 8.84 -13.88 -10.26
CA LEU A 73 8.07 -14.24 -9.08
C LEU A 73 7.77 -15.74 -9.01
N GLY A 74 8.22 -16.53 -9.99
CA GLY A 74 7.92 -17.96 -10.10
C GLY A 74 6.46 -18.21 -10.49
N ALA A 75 5.85 -17.28 -11.23
CA ALA A 75 4.50 -17.44 -11.73
C ALA A 75 4.43 -18.59 -12.76
N PRO A 76 3.38 -19.43 -12.72
CA PRO A 76 3.16 -20.43 -13.76
C PRO A 76 3.11 -19.81 -15.17
N PRO A 77 3.69 -20.47 -16.19
CA PRO A 77 3.76 -19.93 -17.56
C PRO A 77 2.38 -19.74 -18.22
N VAL A 78 1.33 -20.35 -17.67
CA VAL A 78 -0.06 -20.16 -18.12
C VAL A 78 -0.61 -18.75 -17.78
N LEU A 79 -0.06 -18.05 -16.79
CA LEU A 79 -0.60 -16.76 -16.34
C LEU A 79 -0.48 -15.64 -17.39
N PRO A 80 0.68 -15.43 -18.05
CA PRO A 80 0.77 -14.46 -19.15
C PRO A 80 -0.23 -14.73 -20.28
N GLU A 81 -0.55 -15.99 -20.58
CA GLU A 81 -1.55 -16.35 -21.59
C GLU A 81 -2.97 -15.98 -21.15
N LEU A 82 -3.31 -16.24 -19.88
CA LEU A 82 -4.59 -15.85 -19.31
C LEU A 82 -4.76 -14.32 -19.29
N LEU A 83 -3.70 -13.58 -18.98
CA LEU A 83 -3.70 -12.11 -18.95
C LEU A 83 -3.81 -11.45 -20.34
N LYS A 84 -3.53 -12.19 -21.44
CA LYS A 84 -3.73 -11.70 -22.82
C LYS A 84 -5.18 -11.74 -23.27
N SER A 85 -6.08 -12.36 -22.50
CA SER A 85 -7.50 -12.42 -22.84
C SER A 85 -8.12 -11.04 -22.66
N GLU A 86 -8.68 -10.47 -23.73
CA GLU A 86 -9.30 -9.14 -23.69
C GLU A 86 -10.56 -9.09 -22.82
N ASN A 87 -11.21 -10.24 -22.62
CA ASN A 87 -12.43 -10.36 -21.82
C ASN A 87 -12.37 -11.63 -20.97
N GLY A 88 -12.60 -11.49 -19.66
CA GLY A 88 -12.61 -12.61 -18.72
C GLY A 88 -12.45 -12.15 -17.28
N LEU A 89 -12.98 -12.92 -16.34
CA LEU A 89 -12.80 -12.69 -14.91
C LEU A 89 -11.69 -13.61 -14.39
N ILE A 90 -10.56 -13.05 -13.99
CA ILE A 90 -9.49 -13.80 -13.31
C ILE A 90 -9.66 -13.61 -11.80
N LEU A 91 -10.16 -14.65 -11.12
CA LEU A 91 -10.28 -14.64 -9.67
C LEU A 91 -9.02 -15.20 -9.01
N VAL A 92 -8.19 -14.31 -8.46
CA VAL A 92 -7.00 -14.70 -7.70
C VAL A 92 -7.41 -14.93 -6.24
N THR A 93 -7.52 -16.20 -5.81
CA THR A 93 -7.85 -16.54 -4.43
C THR A 93 -6.60 -16.86 -3.60
N GLY A 94 -6.62 -16.45 -2.33
CA GLY A 94 -5.58 -16.76 -1.35
C GLY A 94 -5.99 -16.35 0.06
N ARG A 95 -5.62 -17.16 1.07
CA ARG A 95 -5.81 -16.80 2.48
C ARG A 95 -4.84 -15.68 2.86
N ARG A 96 -5.35 -14.56 3.39
CA ARG A 96 -4.49 -13.53 4.00
C ARG A 96 -3.85 -14.11 5.27
N GLY A 97 -2.51 -14.03 5.38
CA GLY A 97 -1.76 -14.40 6.58
C GLY A 97 -1.00 -15.73 6.55
N VAL A 98 -0.99 -16.46 5.43
CA VAL A 98 -0.16 -17.68 5.31
C VAL A 98 1.26 -17.27 4.89
N GLU A 99 2.22 -17.51 5.78
CA GLU A 99 3.65 -17.14 5.68
C GLU A 99 4.35 -17.73 4.44
N ASN A 100 3.75 -18.72 3.77
CA ASN A 100 4.31 -19.47 2.64
C ASN A 100 3.55 -19.28 1.30
N LEU A 101 2.90 -18.14 1.07
CA LEU A 101 2.33 -17.89 -0.27
C LEU A 101 3.43 -17.62 -1.31
N PRO A 102 3.30 -18.17 -2.52
CA PRO A 102 4.18 -17.82 -3.62
C PRO A 102 4.17 -16.31 -3.85
N ARG A 103 5.35 -15.68 -3.87
CA ARG A 103 5.50 -14.22 -3.99
C ARG A 103 4.68 -13.68 -5.17
N TRP A 104 4.59 -14.42 -6.28
CA TRP A 104 3.81 -14.01 -7.46
C TRP A 104 2.34 -13.71 -7.18
N ARG A 105 1.68 -14.35 -6.22
CA ARG A 105 0.25 -14.08 -5.94
C ARG A 105 0.02 -12.69 -5.36
N ARG A 106 0.91 -12.25 -4.46
CA ARG A 106 0.83 -10.91 -3.85
C ARG A 106 1.03 -9.82 -4.89
N TRP A 107 1.93 -10.07 -5.84
CA TRP A 107 2.25 -9.13 -6.89
C TRP A 107 1.25 -9.18 -8.06
N LEU A 108 0.67 -10.34 -8.40
CA LEU A 108 -0.32 -10.46 -9.47
C LEU A 108 -1.53 -9.53 -9.25
N VAL A 109 -2.06 -9.49 -8.01
CA VAL A 109 -3.17 -8.56 -7.67
C VAL A 109 -2.74 -7.10 -7.81
N ILE A 110 -1.49 -6.78 -7.44
CA ILE A 110 -0.94 -5.43 -7.58
C ILE A 110 -0.73 -5.09 -9.05
N SER A 111 -0.17 -6.01 -9.86
CA SER A 111 0.07 -5.82 -11.29
C SER A 111 -1.23 -5.61 -12.05
N ILE A 112 -2.28 -6.39 -11.79
CA ILE A 112 -3.61 -6.24 -12.41
C ILE A 112 -4.23 -4.90 -12.02
N ASN A 113 -4.25 -4.57 -10.73
CA ASN A 113 -4.83 -3.31 -10.25
C ASN A 113 -4.04 -2.09 -10.77
N MET A 114 -2.71 -2.19 -10.88
CA MET A 114 -1.88 -1.14 -11.49
C MET A 114 -2.13 -1.02 -13.00
N LEU A 115 -2.31 -2.13 -13.73
CA LEU A 115 -2.67 -2.11 -15.14
C LEU A 115 -4.03 -1.42 -15.35
N MET A 116 -5.04 -1.79 -14.56
CA MET A 116 -6.38 -1.18 -14.62
C MET A 116 -6.42 0.28 -14.16
N ARG A 117 -5.39 0.80 -13.49
CA ARG A 117 -5.30 2.20 -13.06
C ARG A 117 -4.51 3.08 -14.02
N ILE A 118 -3.91 2.47 -15.04
CA ILE A 118 -3.16 3.15 -16.12
C ILE A 118 -4.00 3.29 -17.39
N PHE A 119 -5.11 2.54 -17.51
CA PHE A 119 -6.14 2.70 -18.53
C PHE A 119 -7.40 3.32 -17.93
#